data_AF-R2PQ92-F1
#
_entry.id   AF-R2PQ92-F1
#
_cell.length_a   1.000
_cell.length_b   1.000
_cell.length_c   1.000
_cell.angle_alpha   90.00
_cell.angle_beta   90.00
_cell.angle_gamma   90.00
#
_symmetry.space_group_name_H-M   'P 1'
#
loop_
_entity.id
_entity.type
_entity.pdbx_description
1 polymer ?
#
loop_
_entity_poly.entity_id
_entity_poly.type
_entity_poly.pdbx_seq_one_letter_code
_entity_poly.pdbx_strand_id
1 'polypeptide(L)'
;MANNEIRNQQKDFVKHYLALRKKNATQAAINAGYSEKTASSQASQLLKNPKVLEYLKSEEEALTQALWDEFTFDALEARKVLYEVMSDPMSKDSDRLAAAKDLLDRAGFKSADKVEYSGKDGEPVTFKIEL
;
A
#
# COMPACT_ATOMS: atom_id res chain seq x y z
N MET A 1 -4.94 27.76 30.29
CA MET A 1 -5.29 26.81 29.20
C MET A 1 -4.14 25.83 29.07
N ALA A 2 -4.35 24.55 29.39
CA ALA A 2 -3.28 23.56 29.39
C ALA A 2 -2.80 23.32 27.95
N ASN A 3 -1.50 23.45 27.73
CA ASN A 3 -0.83 23.37 26.44
C ASN A 3 -1.25 22.08 25.69
N ASN A 4 -1.89 22.23 24.53
CA ASN A 4 -2.63 21.15 23.86
C ASN A 4 -1.76 20.31 22.89
N GLU A 5 -0.46 20.55 22.83
CA GLU A 5 0.42 19.98 21.80
C GLU A 5 1.13 18.68 22.24
N ILE A 6 1.42 17.80 21.27
CA ILE A 6 2.26 16.60 21.48
C ILE A 6 3.72 17.03 21.72
N ARG A 7 4.35 16.49 22.77
CA ARG A 7 5.71 16.86 23.17
C ARG A 7 6.75 16.19 22.25
N ASN A 8 7.91 16.83 22.07
CA ASN A 8 9.00 16.29 21.24
C ASN A 8 9.41 14.86 21.63
N GLN A 9 9.55 14.58 22.94
CA GLN A 9 9.89 13.23 23.39
C GLN A 9 8.81 12.17 23.06
N GLN A 10 7.56 12.58 22.93
CA GLN A 10 6.48 11.69 22.48
C GLN A 10 6.55 11.45 20.97
N LYS A 11 6.95 12.46 20.19
CA LYS A 11 7.24 12.30 18.76
C LYS A 11 8.42 11.35 18.54
N ASP A 12 9.50 11.49 19.32
CA ASP A 12 10.67 10.60 19.28
C ASP A 12 10.28 9.16 19.61
N PHE A 13 9.40 8.96 20.60
CA PHE A 13 8.83 7.64 20.88
C PHE A 13 8.12 7.06 19.66
N VAL A 14 7.23 7.81 19.00
CA VAL A 14 6.54 7.36 17.79
C VAL A 14 7.52 7.00 16.69
N LYS A 15 8.52 7.85 16.41
CA LYS A 15 9.56 7.61 15.42
C LYS A 15 10.31 6.30 15.67
N HIS A 16 10.77 6.07 16.90
CA HIS A 16 11.47 4.83 17.26
C HIS A 16 10.54 3.62 17.25
N TYR A 17 9.28 3.79 17.63
CA TYR A 17 8.31 2.71 17.63
C TYR A 17 7.98 2.24 16.22
N LEU A 18 7.82 3.18 15.27
CA LEU A 18 7.67 2.88 13.84
C LEU A 18 8.92 2.23 13.24
N ALA A 19 10.12 2.73 13.58
CA ALA A 19 11.38 2.11 13.14
C ALA A 19 11.51 0.65 13.61
N LEU A 20 11.00 0.33 14.79
CA LEU A 20 10.91 -1.04 15.33
C LEU A 20 9.69 -1.82 14.81
N ARG A 21 9.02 -1.35 13.75
CA ARG A 21 7.84 -1.97 13.13
C ARG A 21 6.72 -2.23 14.16
N LYS A 22 6.62 -1.38 15.18
CA LYS A 22 5.67 -1.47 16.30
C LYS A 22 5.81 -2.73 17.17
N LYS A 23 6.95 -3.44 17.10
CA LYS A 23 7.14 -4.72 17.80
C LYS A 23 7.68 -4.58 19.22
N ASN A 24 8.31 -3.45 19.57
CA ASN A 24 8.92 -3.26 20.88
C ASN A 24 8.77 -1.81 21.38
N ALA A 25 7.68 -1.56 22.12
CA ALA A 25 7.37 -0.23 22.65
C ALA A 25 8.30 0.18 23.80
N THR A 26 8.73 -0.77 24.63
CA THR A 26 9.68 -0.51 25.72
C THR A 26 11.01 -0.01 25.16
N GLN A 27 11.55 -0.68 24.15
CA GLN A 27 12.79 -0.24 23.49
C GLN A 27 12.61 1.11 22.79
N ALA A 28 11.45 1.34 22.16
CA ALA A 28 11.15 2.65 21.56
C ALA A 28 11.17 3.78 22.61
N ALA A 29 10.64 3.54 23.80
CA ALA A 29 10.68 4.50 24.89
C ALA A 29 12.11 4.73 25.40
N ILE A 30 12.93 3.68 25.53
CA ILE A 30 14.35 3.83 25.88
C ILE A 30 15.08 4.69 24.83
N ASN A 31 14.87 4.39 23.55
CA ASN A 31 15.49 5.13 22.44
C ASN A 31 15.04 6.60 22.40
N ALA A 32 13.79 6.88 22.80
CA ALA A 32 13.26 8.24 22.95
C ALA A 32 13.72 8.95 24.25
N GLY A 33 14.63 8.34 25.03
CA GLY A 33 15.22 8.95 26.21
C GLY A 33 14.40 8.84 27.50
N TYR A 34 13.40 7.96 27.56
CA TYR A 34 12.76 7.61 28.84
C TYR A 34 13.69 6.72 29.66
N SER A 35 13.64 6.84 31.00
CA SER A 35 14.47 6.04 31.88
C SER A 35 14.18 4.54 31.70
N GLU A 36 15.23 3.72 31.61
CA GLU A 36 15.09 2.26 31.43
C GLU A 36 14.21 1.62 32.51
N LYS A 37 14.36 2.09 33.76
CA LYS A 37 13.58 1.64 34.92
C LYS A 37 12.08 1.81 34.74
N THR A 38 11.65 2.85 34.03
CA THR A 38 10.23 3.19 33.84
C THR A 38 9.74 3.00 32.42
N ALA A 39 10.62 2.67 31.46
CA ALA A 39 10.33 2.68 30.03
C ALA A 39 9.12 1.82 29.65
N SER A 40 8.97 0.65 30.25
CA SER A 40 7.83 -0.25 29.99
C SER A 40 6.49 0.37 30.40
N SER A 41 6.43 0.98 31.59
CA SER A 41 5.23 1.66 32.09
C SER A 41 4.93 2.91 31.24
N GLN A 42 5.96 3.71 30.94
CA GLN A 42 5.85 4.90 30.10
C GLN A 42 5.36 4.53 28.69
N ALA A 43 5.92 3.51 28.05
CA ALA A 43 5.49 3.04 26.75
C ALA A 43 4.00 2.63 26.77
N SER A 44 3.57 1.90 27.80
CA SER A 44 2.17 1.50 27.98
C SER A 44 1.22 2.70 28.14
N GLN A 45 1.66 3.76 28.83
CA GLN A 45 0.88 5.00 28.96
C GLN A 45 0.85 5.79 27.65
N LEU A 46 1.97 5.88 26.95
CA LEU A 46 2.08 6.56 25.65
C LEU A 46 1.15 5.91 24.62
N LEU A 47 1.08 4.58 24.57
CA LEU A 47 0.18 3.84 23.68
C LEU A 47 -1.30 3.91 24.08
N LYS A 48 -1.64 4.53 25.21
CA LYS A 48 -3.03 4.83 25.60
C LYS A 48 -3.35 6.32 25.47
N ASN A 49 -2.35 7.15 25.19
CA ASN A 49 -2.52 8.59 25.08
C ASN A 49 -3.11 8.92 23.71
N PRO A 50 -4.33 9.50 23.63
CA PRO A 50 -4.98 9.79 22.36
C PRO A 50 -4.11 10.64 21.41
N LYS A 51 -3.32 11.58 21.95
CA LYS A 51 -2.45 12.46 21.17
C LYS A 51 -1.30 11.70 20.50
N VAL A 52 -0.73 10.74 21.22
CA VAL A 52 0.35 9.90 20.71
C VAL A 52 -0.19 8.95 19.64
N LEU A 53 -1.41 8.42 19.85
CA LEU A 53 -2.07 7.55 18.87
C LEU A 53 -2.45 8.31 17.59
N GLU A 54 -2.97 9.54 17.71
CA GLU A 54 -3.27 10.39 16.57
C GLU A 54 -1.99 10.71 15.77
N TYR A 55 -0.91 11.10 16.45
CA TYR A 55 0.37 11.36 15.80
C TYR A 55 0.99 10.10 15.18
N LEU A 56 0.91 8.94 15.86
CA LEU A 56 1.34 7.66 15.29
C LEU A 56 0.58 7.36 14.00
N LYS A 57 -0.75 7.54 14.00
CA LYS A 57 -1.58 7.33 12.82
C LYS A 57 -1.20 8.27 11.67
N SER A 58 -0.99 9.56 11.94
CA SER A 58 -0.60 10.51 10.88
C SER A 58 0.76 10.16 10.27
N GLU A 59 1.71 9.68 11.07
CA GLU A 59 3.01 9.23 10.56
C GLU A 59 2.89 7.93 9.75
N GLU A 60 2.02 6.99 10.15
CA GLU A 60 1.72 5.79 9.34
C GLU A 60 1.09 6.14 8.00
N GLU A 61 0.16 7.09 7.99
CA GLU A 61 -0.48 7.60 6.77
C GLU A 61 0.55 8.30 5.87
N ALA A 62 1.44 9.12 6.43
CA ALA A 62 2.51 9.77 5.67
C ALA A 62 3.48 8.76 5.04
N LEU A 63 3.89 7.73 5.78
CA LEU A 63 4.74 6.65 5.24
C LEU A 63 4.03 5.89 4.11
N THR A 64 2.73 5.62 4.28
CA THR A 64 1.92 4.95 3.26
C THR A 64 1.79 5.82 2.01
N GLN A 65 1.51 7.11 2.19
CA GLN A 65 1.39 8.06 1.08
C GLN A 65 2.71 8.19 0.31
N ALA A 66 3.84 8.27 1.00
CA ALA A 66 5.15 8.32 0.36
C ALA A 66 5.41 7.08 -0.53
N LEU A 67 5.05 5.88 -0.05
CA LEU A 67 5.14 4.66 -0.87
C LEU A 67 4.20 4.73 -2.09
N TRP A 68 2.98 5.21 -1.93
CA TRP A 68 2.04 5.38 -3.06
C TRP A 68 2.56 6.37 -4.09
N ASP A 69 3.17 7.47 -3.66
CA ASP A 69 3.77 8.46 -4.54
C ASP A 69 4.93 7.83 -5.32
N GLU A 70 5.84 7.12 -4.66
CA GLU A 70 6.92 6.36 -5.31
C GLU A 70 6.37 5.39 -6.37
N PHE A 71 5.40 4.54 -6.01
CA PHE A 71 4.76 3.62 -6.95
C PHE A 71 4.08 4.33 -8.12
N THR A 72 3.51 5.50 -7.89
CA THR A 72 2.86 6.30 -8.95
C THR A 72 3.89 6.79 -9.94
N PHE A 73 5.05 7.28 -9.48
CA PHE A 73 6.14 7.66 -10.37
C PHE A 73 6.69 6.47 -11.15
N ASP A 74 6.92 5.34 -10.49
CA ASP A 74 7.37 4.10 -11.15
C ASP A 74 6.37 3.64 -12.23
N ALA A 75 5.06 3.72 -11.94
CA ALA A 75 4.02 3.38 -12.90
C ALA A 75 4.01 4.33 -14.11
N LEU A 76 4.27 5.62 -13.89
CA LEU A 76 4.39 6.60 -14.98
C LEU A 76 5.59 6.30 -15.87
N GLU A 77 6.75 5.95 -15.29
CA GLU A 77 7.93 5.56 -16.05
C GLU A 77 7.72 4.24 -16.81
N ALA A 78 7.13 3.23 -16.17
CA ALA A 78 6.77 1.98 -16.83
C ALA A 78 5.84 2.21 -18.03
N ARG A 79 4.85 3.10 -17.89
CA ARG A 79 3.95 3.49 -18.99
C ARG A 79 4.71 4.12 -20.17
N LYS A 80 5.71 4.97 -19.90
CA LYS A 80 6.55 5.57 -20.95
C LYS A 80 7.33 4.51 -21.71
N VAL A 81 7.96 3.58 -20.99
CA VAL A 81 8.70 2.46 -21.60
C VAL A 81 7.79 1.63 -22.51
N LEU A 82 6.58 1.29 -22.05
CA LEU A 82 5.60 0.56 -22.88
C LEU A 82 5.26 1.34 -24.15
N TYR A 83 5.06 2.65 -24.05
CA TYR A 83 4.76 3.50 -25.20
C TYR A 83 5.93 3.56 -26.21
N GLU A 84 7.17 3.68 -25.71
CA GLU A 84 8.37 3.69 -26.53
C GLU A 84 8.55 2.36 -27.27
N VAL A 85 8.45 1.22 -26.58
CA VAL A 85 8.53 -0.12 -27.20
C VAL A 85 7.44 -0.30 -28.24
N MET A 86 6.19 0.08 -27.94
CA MET A 86 5.06 -0.04 -28.87
C MET A 86 5.29 0.77 -30.16
N SER A 87 5.86 1.97 -30.02
CA SER A 87 5.98 2.95 -31.12
C SER A 87 7.28 2.82 -31.91
N ASP A 88 8.27 2.09 -31.38
CA ASP A 88 9.54 1.85 -32.05
C ASP A 88 9.40 0.86 -33.22
N PRO A 89 9.63 1.28 -34.48
CA PRO A 89 9.56 0.40 -35.64
C PRO A 89 10.69 -0.64 -35.70
N MET A 90 11.76 -0.47 -34.91
CA MET A 90 12.88 -1.41 -34.84
C MET A 90 12.67 -2.52 -33.79
N SER A 91 11.71 -2.34 -32.89
CA SER A 91 11.34 -3.34 -31.89
C SER A 91 10.59 -4.52 -32.53
N LYS A 92 10.69 -5.71 -31.93
CA LYS A 92 9.98 -6.90 -32.43
C LYS A 92 8.48 -6.69 -32.38
N ASP A 93 7.76 -7.18 -33.39
CA ASP A 93 6.30 -7.08 -33.43
C ASP A 93 5.63 -7.74 -32.21
N SER A 94 6.20 -8.83 -31.68
CA SER A 94 5.72 -9.46 -30.45
C SER A 94 5.77 -8.52 -29.24
N ASP A 95 6.84 -7.74 -29.11
CA ASP A 95 7.09 -6.87 -27.97
C ASP A 95 6.19 -5.62 -28.08
N ARG A 96 6.02 -5.11 -29.30
CA ARG A 96 5.08 -4.03 -29.63
C ARG A 96 3.64 -4.42 -29.31
N LEU A 97 3.21 -5.61 -29.73
CA LEU A 97 1.88 -6.15 -29.45
C LEU A 97 1.66 -6.37 -27.94
N ALA A 98 2.67 -6.87 -27.22
CA ALA A 98 2.60 -7.06 -25.78
C ALA A 98 2.42 -5.72 -25.05
N ALA A 99 3.19 -4.69 -25.43
CA ALA A 99 3.08 -3.36 -24.85
C ALA A 99 1.72 -2.70 -25.14
N ALA A 100 1.22 -2.83 -26.38
CA ALA A 100 -0.10 -2.34 -26.76
C ALA A 100 -1.21 -3.02 -25.94
N LYS A 101 -1.13 -4.34 -25.76
CA LYS A 101 -2.09 -5.11 -24.95
C LYS A 101 -2.08 -4.67 -23.48
N ASP A 102 -0.90 -4.52 -22.88
CA ASP A 102 -0.80 -4.09 -21.48
C ASP A 102 -1.41 -2.70 -21.25
N LEU A 103 -1.20 -1.76 -22.19
CA LEU A 103 -1.83 -0.44 -22.14
C LEU A 103 -3.36 -0.50 -22.26
N LEU A 104 -3.88 -1.32 -23.18
CA LEU A 104 -5.33 -1.51 -23.34
C LEU A 104 -5.97 -2.14 -22.10
N ASP A 105 -5.34 -3.18 -21.56
CA ASP A 105 -5.81 -3.89 -20.37
C ASP A 105 -5.85 -2.95 -19.14
N ARG A 106 -4.86 -2.07 -19.00
CA ARG A 106 -4.80 -1.05 -17.93
C ARG A 106 -5.80 0.09 -18.13
N ALA A 107 -6.15 0.42 -19.37
CA ALA A 107 -7.17 1.41 -19.70
C ALA A 107 -8.61 0.84 -19.62
N GLY A 108 -8.77 -0.44 -19.27
CA GLY A 108 -10.06 -1.09 -19.12
C GLY A 108 -10.66 -1.65 -20.41
N PHE A 109 -9.90 -1.66 -21.52
CA PHE A 109 -10.33 -2.20 -22.81
C PHE A 109 -10.04 -3.71 -22.93
N LYS A 110 -10.30 -4.46 -21.87
CA LYS A 110 -10.17 -5.93 -21.91
C LYS A 110 -11.23 -6.51 -22.83
N SER A 111 -10.84 -7.54 -23.59
CA SER A 111 -11.83 -8.38 -24.27
C SER A 111 -12.74 -9.04 -23.23
N ALA A 112 -14.02 -9.23 -23.56
CA ALA A 112 -14.98 -9.84 -22.65
C ALA A 112 -14.47 -11.19 -22.11
N ASP A 113 -14.57 -11.39 -20.80
CA ASP A 113 -14.24 -12.67 -20.20
C ASP A 113 -15.16 -13.74 -20.78
N LYS A 114 -14.55 -14.82 -21.29
CA LYS A 114 -15.29 -15.99 -21.75
C LYS A 114 -15.84 -16.69 -20.52
N VAL A 115 -17.11 -16.47 -20.21
CA VAL A 115 -17.80 -17.19 -19.13
C VAL A 115 -17.97 -18.65 -19.58
N GLU A 116 -17.17 -19.55 -19.03
CA GLU A 116 -17.40 -20.99 -19.17
C GLU A 116 -18.51 -21.40 -18.20
N TYR A 117 -19.65 -21.83 -18.75
CA TYR A 117 -20.72 -22.44 -17.98
C TYR A 117 -20.54 -23.96 -18.06
N SER A 118 -20.23 -24.61 -16.94
CA SER A 118 -20.27 -26.07 -16.83
C SER A 118 -21.58 -26.48 -16.15
N GLY A 119 -22.24 -27.51 -16.68
CA GLY A 119 -23.34 -28.15 -15.98
C GLY A 119 -22.83 -28.84 -14.71
N LYS A 120 -23.72 -29.05 -13.73
CA LYS A 120 -23.38 -29.90 -12.57
C LYS A 120 -22.85 -31.23 -13.09
N ASP A 121 -21.68 -31.62 -12.59
CA ASP A 121 -21.05 -32.92 -12.85
C ASP A 121 -20.62 -33.19 -14.31
N GLY A 122 -20.39 -32.14 -15.11
CA GLY A 122 -19.93 -32.27 -16.51
C GLY A 122 -21.04 -32.55 -17.52
N GLU A 123 -22.30 -32.51 -17.07
CA GLU A 123 -23.48 -32.61 -17.93
C GLU A 123 -23.60 -31.38 -18.87
N PRO A 124 -24.18 -31.55 -20.08
CA PRO A 124 -24.43 -30.44 -21.00
C PRO A 124 -25.35 -29.39 -20.38
N VAL A 125 -25.01 -28.10 -20.54
CA VAL A 125 -25.85 -26.99 -20.09
C VAL A 125 -27.15 -26.99 -20.90
N THR A 126 -28.26 -27.27 -20.23
CA THR A 126 -29.59 -27.28 -20.86
C THR A 126 -30.20 -25.87 -20.77
N PHE A 127 -30.30 -25.19 -21.91
CA PHE A 127 -31.04 -23.92 -22.00
C PHE A 127 -32.52 -24.24 -22.21
N LYS A 128 -33.36 -23.98 -21.20
CA LYS A 128 -34.81 -24.00 -21.38
C LYS A 128 -35.23 -22.67 -22.00
N ILE A 129 -35.68 -22.72 -23.25
CA ILE A 129 -36.38 -21.61 -23.88
C ILE A 129 -37.86 -21.81 -23.54
N GLU A 130 -38.41 -20.94 -22.69
CA GLU A 130 -39.86 -20.83 -22.51
C GLU A 130 -40.41 -19.97 -23.66
N LEU A 131 -41.31 -20.56 -24.44
CA LEU A 131 -42.06 -19.89 -25.52
C LEU A 131 -43.33 -19.25 -24.96
#